data_AF-A0A933FP89-F1
#
_entry.id   AF-A0A933FP89-F1
#
_cell.length_a   1.000
_cell.length_b   1.000
_cell.length_c   1.000
_cell.angle_alpha   90.00
_cell.angle_beta   90.00
_cell.angle_gamma   90.00
#
_symmetry.space_group_name_H-M   'P 1'
#
loop_
_entity.id
_entity.type
_entity.pdbx_description
1 polymer ?
#
loop_
_entity_poly.entity_id
_entity_poly.type
_entity_poly.pdbx_seq_one_letter_code
_entity_poly.pdbx_strand_id
1 'polypeptide(L)'
;MFVSKSQVYAFLLLTLLASQQSCSTHSPLQPPIPEQARETEGAEASDSVDATSFPEIAEVEQEATEPQQETRIVPPLSETKIVPPLSIVPAEKKNPPESDLAAPEKDQASSKTVYDTTLFARTFEMSSYSGWQYRQNGQSKVVGFEFSNHGGNRILPHRYAIEKNLFFSRDFQFRFDDRARQDIHLNISDWAPSRDRQFRLSEIMNSVMLFFPRRYLPAITNSRDRAIVTLPTGEKVAFDAGTYEILGGVFAEAPVDLNPDRAARKFPGVHYTGKGLVIRADSRGKDPRIGTMAMITTGSPDADCKKGAACNQCRVPSKDLWDQNSAVRFRFSTDEEFGRYLAARCGFGIPEGGPDIIMASPLKQEARAGARKLNEAEE
;
A
#
# COMPACT_ATOMS: atom_id res chain seq x y z
N MET A 1 68.90 -4.82 15.16
CA MET A 1 67.97 -3.85 15.79
C MET A 1 66.55 -4.29 15.47
N PHE A 2 65.84 -4.88 16.42
CA PHE A 2 64.42 -5.21 16.26
C PHE A 2 63.60 -4.08 16.87
N VAL A 3 63.07 -3.21 16.01
CA VAL A 3 62.09 -2.21 16.43
C VAL A 3 60.78 -2.95 16.68
N SER A 4 60.26 -2.87 17.91
CA SER A 4 59.06 -3.58 18.30
C SER A 4 57.84 -3.01 17.56
N LYS A 5 56.92 -3.89 17.13
CA LYS A 5 55.70 -3.50 16.40
C LYS A 5 54.88 -2.42 17.14
N SER A 6 55.03 -2.32 18.46
CA SER A 6 54.34 -1.32 19.28
C SER A 6 54.80 0.12 18.98
N GLN A 7 56.06 0.33 18.60
CA GLN A 7 56.55 1.66 18.22
C GLN A 7 56.03 2.15 16.86
N VAL A 8 55.70 1.23 15.95
CA VAL A 8 55.13 1.57 14.64
C VAL A 8 53.68 2.04 14.78
N TYR A 9 52.90 1.41 15.66
CA TYR A 9 51.52 1.82 15.92
C TYR A 9 51.44 3.17 16.65
N ALA A 10 52.36 3.45 17.57
CA ALA A 10 52.41 4.75 18.25
C ALA A 10 52.69 5.90 17.25
N PHE A 11 53.56 5.68 16.27
CA PHE A 11 53.85 6.67 15.23
C PHE A 11 52.66 6.93 14.30
N LEU A 12 51.95 5.86 13.88
CA LEU A 12 50.77 5.99 13.02
C LEU A 12 49.60 6.71 13.71
N LEU A 13 49.41 6.48 15.01
CA LEU A 13 48.35 7.16 15.78
C LEU A 13 48.61 8.66 15.94
N LEU A 14 49.88 9.05 16.12
CA LEU A 14 50.30 10.45 16.23
C LEU A 14 50.16 11.21 14.90
N THR A 15 50.39 10.56 13.75
CA THR A 15 50.17 11.19 12.45
C THR A 15 48.69 11.44 12.13
N LEU A 16 47.78 10.57 12.60
CA LEU A 16 46.34 10.74 12.37
C LEU A 16 45.73 11.89 13.19
N LEU A 17 46.25 12.14 14.39
CA LEU A 17 45.79 13.23 15.25
C LEU A 17 46.25 14.61 14.76
N ALA A 18 47.39 14.70 14.07
CA ALA A 18 47.89 15.95 13.50
C ALA A 18 47.08 16.44 12.27
N SER A 19 46.35 15.54 11.59
CA SER A 19 45.60 15.87 10.38
C SER A 19 44.19 16.47 10.60
N GLN A 20 43.72 16.63 11.85
CA GLN A 20 42.35 17.12 12.12
C GLN A 20 42.25 18.60 12.52
N GLN A 21 43.33 19.39 12.44
CA GLN A 21 43.32 20.81 12.83
C GLN A 21 43.56 21.80 11.68
N SER A 22 42.95 21.58 10.51
CA SER A 22 42.90 22.63 9.48
C SER A 22 41.62 22.54 8.66
N CYS A 23 40.69 23.45 8.95
CA CYS A 23 39.94 24.23 7.97
C CYS A 23 38.97 25.17 8.71
N SER A 24 39.43 26.40 8.95
CA SER A 24 38.59 27.54 9.30
C SER A 24 38.20 28.33 8.04
N THR A 25 36.95 28.79 8.02
CA THR A 25 36.45 30.11 7.54
C THR A 25 36.73 30.59 6.10
N HIS A 26 35.63 30.79 5.35
CA HIS A 26 35.25 31.95 4.50
C HIS A 26 34.02 31.52 3.64
N SER A 27 33.00 32.29 3.26
CA SER A 27 32.40 33.61 3.55
C SER A 27 31.01 33.56 2.83
N PRO A 28 30.05 34.46 3.11
CA PRO A 28 28.67 34.33 2.63
C PRO A 28 28.50 34.91 1.21
N LEU A 29 27.76 34.19 0.35
CA LEU A 29 27.35 34.65 -0.97
C LEU A 29 25.86 35.05 -0.97
N GLN A 30 25.70 36.34 -1.22
CA GLN A 30 24.57 37.16 -1.67
C GLN A 30 23.40 36.42 -2.37
N PRO A 31 22.13 36.72 -2.03
CA PRO A 31 20.97 36.20 -2.75
C PRO A 31 20.70 37.01 -4.05
N PRO A 32 20.28 36.36 -5.15
CA PRO A 32 19.91 37.06 -6.37
C PRO A 32 18.49 37.66 -6.29
N ILE A 33 18.36 38.79 -6.99
CA ILE A 33 17.17 39.59 -7.24
C ILE A 33 16.14 38.80 -8.08
N PRO A 34 14.82 38.87 -7.80
CA PRO A 34 13.81 38.24 -8.64
C PRO A 34 13.50 39.12 -9.86
N GLU A 35 13.84 38.63 -11.04
CA GLU A 35 13.47 39.21 -12.32
C GLU A 35 12.06 38.71 -12.74
N GLN A 36 11.15 39.66 -12.91
CA GLN A 36 9.83 39.49 -13.52
C GLN A 36 9.96 39.30 -15.03
N ALA A 37 9.31 38.28 -15.59
CA ALA A 37 8.82 38.25 -16.97
C ALA A 37 7.89 37.01 -17.09
N ARG A 38 6.57 37.18 -17.19
CA ARG A 38 5.74 37.63 -18.31
C ARG A 38 4.94 36.43 -18.83
N GLU A 39 3.63 36.59 -18.73
CA GLU A 39 2.62 35.84 -19.43
C GLU A 39 2.83 35.92 -20.94
N THR A 40 2.69 34.80 -21.62
CA THR A 40 2.33 34.77 -23.04
C THR A 40 1.08 33.93 -23.19
N GLU A 41 0.00 34.67 -23.40
CA GLU A 41 -1.28 34.30 -23.98
C GLU A 41 -1.12 34.09 -25.51
N GLY A 42 -1.97 33.26 -26.10
CA GLY A 42 -2.11 33.04 -27.55
C GLY A 42 -2.40 31.57 -27.86
N ALA A 43 -3.66 31.16 -28.10
CA ALA A 43 -4.37 31.19 -29.41
C ALA A 43 -3.75 30.13 -30.36
N GLU A 44 -4.42 29.18 -31.01
CA GLU A 44 -5.71 29.06 -31.73
C GLU A 44 -5.84 27.54 -32.07
N ALA A 45 -7.01 26.88 -32.02
CA ALA A 45 -8.11 26.82 -32.99
C ALA A 45 -7.92 25.86 -34.19
N SER A 46 -9.06 25.34 -34.67
CA SER A 46 -9.33 24.56 -35.90
C SER A 46 -9.05 23.04 -35.77
N ASP A 47 -10.09 22.18 -35.78
CA ASP A 47 -10.88 21.67 -36.92
C ASP A 47 -10.29 20.32 -37.38
N SER A 48 -11.00 19.34 -37.93
CA SER A 48 -12.41 18.98 -38.14
C SER A 48 -12.37 17.66 -38.93
N VAL A 49 -13.49 16.92 -38.96
CA VAL A 49 -13.83 15.81 -39.91
C VAL A 49 -12.94 14.53 -39.85
N ASP A 50 -13.37 13.31 -40.17
CA ASP A 50 -14.57 12.81 -40.83
C ASP A 50 -14.80 11.32 -40.50
N ALA A 51 -16.03 10.88 -40.78
CA ALA A 51 -16.61 9.56 -40.63
C ALA A 51 -16.12 8.52 -41.66
N THR A 52 -16.15 7.23 -41.28
CA THR A 52 -16.41 6.04 -42.15
C THR A 52 -16.34 4.80 -41.23
N SER A 53 -17.42 4.07 -40.94
CA SER A 53 -18.26 3.16 -41.74
C SER A 53 -18.06 1.70 -41.30
N PHE A 54 -19.18 1.04 -40.98
CA PHE A 54 -19.39 -0.39 -40.66
C PHE A 54 -18.95 -1.36 -41.79
N PRO A 55 -18.76 -2.67 -41.50
CA PRO A 55 -19.85 -3.69 -41.50
C PRO A 55 -19.75 -4.63 -40.27
N GLU A 56 -20.81 -5.10 -39.58
CA GLU A 56 -21.99 -5.90 -39.94
C GLU A 56 -21.69 -7.24 -40.65
N ILE A 57 -21.47 -8.33 -39.90
CA ILE A 57 -21.71 -9.72 -40.36
C ILE A 57 -22.13 -10.65 -39.19
N ALA A 58 -23.30 -11.27 -39.40
CA ALA A 58 -23.81 -12.61 -39.06
C ALA A 58 -24.09 -13.05 -37.61
N GLU A 59 -25.40 -13.10 -37.37
CA GLU A 59 -26.13 -14.09 -36.56
C GLU A 59 -25.80 -15.54 -36.98
N VAL A 60 -25.64 -16.43 -35.99
CA VAL A 60 -25.85 -17.87 -36.16
C VAL A 60 -26.75 -18.34 -35.01
N GLU A 61 -27.98 -18.65 -35.41
CA GLU A 61 -29.03 -19.35 -34.68
C GLU A 61 -28.75 -20.86 -34.70
N GLN A 62 -29.53 -21.63 -33.91
CA GLN A 62 -29.61 -23.10 -33.77
C GLN A 62 -28.91 -23.69 -32.53
N GLU A 63 -29.50 -24.58 -31.73
CA GLU A 63 -30.82 -25.22 -31.73
C GLU A 63 -30.97 -25.94 -30.39
N ALA A 64 -32.21 -26.07 -29.92
CA ALA A 64 -32.58 -26.70 -28.67
C ALA A 64 -32.65 -28.23 -28.79
N THR A 65 -32.13 -28.95 -27.78
CA THR A 65 -32.48 -30.36 -27.55
C THR A 65 -32.49 -30.69 -26.05
N GLU A 66 -33.66 -30.64 -25.43
CA GLU A 66 -34.10 -31.58 -24.37
C GLU A 66 -34.50 -32.91 -25.06
N PRO A 67 -34.58 -34.09 -24.40
CA PRO A 67 -35.07 -34.30 -23.02
C PRO A 67 -34.36 -35.46 -22.24
N GLN A 68 -34.69 -35.60 -20.95
CA GLN A 68 -35.34 -36.79 -20.35
C GLN A 68 -35.04 -36.94 -18.85
N GLN A 69 -36.13 -37.03 -18.11
CA GLN A 69 -36.23 -37.45 -16.71
C GLN A 69 -35.83 -38.91 -16.55
N GLU A 70 -35.02 -39.22 -15.53
CA GLU A 70 -35.07 -40.53 -14.90
C GLU A 70 -35.04 -40.41 -13.38
N THR A 71 -36.07 -40.99 -12.78
CA THR A 71 -36.34 -41.07 -11.35
C THR A 71 -35.62 -42.29 -10.81
N ARG A 72 -34.96 -42.26 -9.64
CA ARG A 72 -34.99 -43.37 -8.65
C ARG A 72 -34.18 -43.13 -7.36
N ILE A 73 -34.92 -43.19 -6.25
CA ILE A 73 -34.72 -44.00 -5.03
C ILE A 73 -33.51 -43.72 -4.10
N VAL A 74 -33.86 -43.22 -2.91
CA VAL A 74 -33.17 -43.25 -1.59
C VAL A 74 -33.40 -44.63 -0.94
N PRO A 75 -32.42 -45.32 -0.29
CA PRO A 75 -32.20 -45.25 1.19
C PRO A 75 -30.76 -45.67 1.65
N PRO A 76 -30.49 -45.96 2.96
CA PRO A 76 -30.55 -45.08 4.14
C PRO A 76 -29.20 -45.01 4.91
N LEU A 77 -29.24 -44.22 6.00
CA LEU A 77 -28.25 -44.00 7.06
C LEU A 77 -27.36 -45.21 7.45
N SER A 78 -26.10 -44.91 7.78
CA SER A 78 -25.30 -45.73 8.70
C SER A 78 -24.46 -44.86 9.62
N GLU A 79 -24.65 -45.10 10.91
CA GLU A 79 -24.03 -44.45 12.07
C GLU A 79 -22.52 -44.74 12.12
N THR A 80 -21.72 -43.78 12.59
CA THR A 80 -20.34 -44.07 13.01
C THR A 80 -19.99 -43.32 14.29
N LYS A 81 -20.14 -44.06 15.39
CA LYS A 81 -19.20 -44.25 16.51
C LYS A 81 -18.49 -43.00 17.08
N ILE A 82 -19.02 -42.55 18.21
CA ILE A 82 -18.39 -41.64 19.16
C ILE A 82 -17.19 -42.35 19.82
N VAL A 83 -16.01 -41.74 19.73
CA VAL A 83 -14.80 -42.10 20.50
C VAL A 83 -14.54 -40.95 21.48
N PRO A 84 -14.24 -41.21 22.77
CA PRO A 84 -14.11 -40.17 23.78
C PRO A 84 -12.85 -39.31 23.58
N PRO A 85 -12.91 -37.98 23.81
CA PRO A 85 -11.77 -37.11 23.64
C PRO A 85 -10.76 -37.30 24.77
N LEU A 86 -9.55 -37.76 24.41
CA LEU A 86 -8.35 -37.64 25.23
C LEU A 86 -8.01 -36.15 25.37
N SER A 87 -8.14 -35.63 26.59
CA SER A 87 -7.71 -34.30 26.99
C SER A 87 -6.19 -34.24 27.02
N ILE A 88 -5.59 -33.96 25.86
CA ILE A 88 -4.23 -33.45 25.75
C ILE A 88 -4.39 -31.95 25.77
N VAL A 89 -4.05 -31.30 26.90
CA VAL A 89 -3.87 -29.85 26.96
C VAL A 89 -2.73 -29.52 26.00
N PRO A 90 -2.98 -28.92 24.83
CA PRO A 90 -1.90 -28.57 23.92
C PRO A 90 -1.14 -27.44 24.58
N ALA A 91 0.16 -27.64 24.78
CA ALA A 91 1.07 -26.54 25.07
C ALA A 91 0.79 -25.44 24.04
N GLU A 92 0.43 -24.26 24.55
CA GLU A 92 0.10 -23.07 23.78
C GLU A 92 1.29 -22.74 22.89
N LYS A 93 1.28 -23.26 21.65
CA LYS A 93 2.14 -22.75 20.60
C LYS A 93 1.74 -21.29 20.47
N LYS A 94 2.57 -20.40 21.00
CA LYS A 94 2.63 -19.00 20.55
C LYS A 94 2.91 -19.06 19.06
N ASN A 95 1.83 -19.18 18.28
CA ASN A 95 1.88 -18.93 16.85
C ASN A 95 2.50 -17.53 16.70
N PRO A 96 3.35 -17.33 15.68
CA PRO A 96 3.79 -15.98 15.36
C PRO A 96 2.54 -15.08 15.29
N PRO A 97 2.61 -13.80 15.69
CA PRO A 97 1.49 -12.90 15.55
C PRO A 97 1.31 -12.58 14.05
N GLU A 98 0.85 -13.55 13.27
CA GLU A 98 0.02 -13.25 12.11
C GLU A 98 -1.08 -12.34 12.66
N SER A 99 -1.17 -11.11 12.13
CA SER A 99 -1.97 -10.08 12.77
C SER A 99 -3.43 -10.53 12.80
N ASP A 100 -3.92 -10.92 13.98
CA ASP A 100 -5.31 -11.27 14.17
C ASP A 100 -6.17 -10.05 13.80
N LEU A 101 -7.22 -10.28 13.01
CA LEU A 101 -8.20 -9.26 12.69
C LEU A 101 -8.84 -8.78 13.99
N ALA A 102 -8.51 -7.56 14.38
CA ALA A 102 -9.00 -6.94 15.60
C ALA A 102 -9.81 -5.69 15.26
N ALA A 103 -10.84 -5.41 16.05
CA ALA A 103 -11.50 -4.11 15.99
C ALA A 103 -10.56 -3.02 16.54
N PRO A 104 -10.69 -1.77 16.09
CA PRO A 104 -10.04 -0.63 16.73
C PRO A 104 -10.38 -0.58 18.23
N GLU A 105 -9.39 -0.29 19.08
CA GLU A 105 -9.56 -0.28 20.55
C GLU A 105 -10.26 1.00 21.05
N LYS A 106 -10.17 2.08 20.27
CA LYS A 106 -10.64 3.41 20.64
C LYS A 106 -11.26 4.11 19.45
N ASP A 107 -12.22 4.99 19.70
CA ASP A 107 -12.73 5.88 18.65
C ASP A 107 -11.81 7.09 18.46
N GLN A 108 -11.14 7.54 19.53
CA GLN A 108 -10.29 8.74 19.52
C GLN A 108 -8.83 8.42 19.87
N ALA A 109 -7.91 9.06 19.15
CA ALA A 109 -6.47 8.98 19.42
C ALA A 109 -6.08 9.83 20.65
N SER A 110 -5.07 9.40 21.42
CA SER A 110 -4.57 10.08 22.62
C SER A 110 -3.79 11.33 22.24
N SER A 111 -3.95 12.49 22.89
CA SER A 111 -3.31 13.78 22.48
C SER A 111 -1.77 13.76 22.41
N LYS A 112 -1.14 12.75 22.99
CA LYS A 112 0.32 12.55 23.00
C LYS A 112 0.73 11.61 21.87
N THR A 113 0.73 12.10 20.62
CA THR A 113 1.35 11.32 19.54
C THR A 113 2.85 11.41 19.66
N VAL A 114 3.52 10.28 19.94
CA VAL A 114 4.96 10.19 19.76
C VAL A 114 5.19 10.05 18.26
N TYR A 115 5.63 11.13 17.62
CA TYR A 115 6.10 11.09 16.25
C TYR A 115 7.37 10.24 16.22
N ASP A 116 7.20 8.98 15.87
CA ASP A 116 8.32 8.12 15.59
C ASP A 116 8.88 8.52 14.22
N THR A 117 9.92 9.36 14.24
CA THR A 117 10.67 9.81 13.06
C THR A 117 11.72 8.79 12.64
N THR A 118 11.64 7.54 13.10
CA THR A 118 12.48 6.47 12.59
C THR A 118 12.10 6.22 11.13
N LEU A 119 12.80 6.91 10.23
CA LEU A 119 13.12 6.36 8.94
C LEU A 119 14.01 5.17 9.27
N PHE A 120 13.45 3.96 9.33
CA PHE A 120 14.27 2.76 9.44
C PHE A 120 15.26 2.82 8.28
N ALA A 121 16.53 3.07 8.59
CA ALA A 121 17.60 2.85 7.64
C ALA A 121 17.46 1.40 7.22
N ARG A 122 17.22 1.14 5.93
CA ARG A 122 16.97 -0.20 5.37
C ARG A 122 17.91 -1.19 6.04
N THR A 123 17.42 -1.92 7.03
CA THR A 123 18.26 -2.81 7.83
C THR A 123 18.57 -3.99 6.92
N PHE A 124 19.80 -3.99 6.41
CA PHE A 124 20.37 -5.03 5.57
C PHE A 124 20.69 -6.30 6.38
N GLU A 125 19.86 -6.65 7.37
CA GLU A 125 19.96 -7.96 8.03
C GLU A 125 19.06 -8.96 7.30
N MET A 126 19.73 -9.72 6.43
CA MET A 126 19.27 -10.85 5.63
C MET A 126 18.73 -12.05 6.44
N SER A 127 18.09 -11.83 7.58
CA SER A 127 17.64 -12.93 8.44
C SER A 127 16.25 -12.69 9.03
N SER A 128 15.24 -12.61 8.17
CA SER A 128 13.87 -13.07 8.43
C SER A 128 13.10 -13.01 7.09
N TYR A 129 12.67 -14.15 6.56
CA TYR A 129 12.07 -14.34 5.24
C TYR A 129 10.73 -13.61 4.99
N SER A 130 10.32 -12.67 5.85
CA SER A 130 9.19 -11.79 5.61
C SER A 130 9.75 -10.45 5.09
N GLY A 131 9.59 -10.15 3.80
CA GLY A 131 9.93 -8.84 3.22
C GLY A 131 9.05 -7.67 3.70
N TRP A 132 8.53 -7.79 4.93
CA TRP A 132 7.69 -6.85 5.64
C TRP A 132 8.03 -6.89 7.13
N GLN A 133 7.79 -5.79 7.85
CA GLN A 133 8.12 -5.65 9.27
C GLN A 133 6.95 -5.06 10.06
N TYR A 134 6.70 -5.60 11.26
CA TYR A 134 5.76 -4.99 12.22
C TYR A 134 6.39 -3.81 12.94
N ARG A 135 5.58 -2.78 13.15
CA ARG A 135 5.86 -1.68 14.07
C ARG A 135 5.22 -1.99 15.40
N GLN A 136 6.00 -1.90 16.47
CA GLN A 136 5.55 -2.08 17.84
C GLN A 136 5.76 -0.81 18.64
N ASN A 137 4.82 -0.49 19.54
CA ASN A 137 5.02 0.60 20.49
C ASN A 137 5.83 0.14 21.71
N GLY A 138 6.10 1.05 22.66
CA GLY A 138 6.82 0.73 23.90
C GLY A 138 6.14 -0.30 24.82
N GLN A 139 4.89 -0.70 24.52
CA GLN A 139 4.15 -1.76 25.21
C GLN A 139 4.15 -3.08 24.42
N SER A 140 4.99 -3.19 23.39
CA SER A 140 5.06 -4.36 22.48
C SER A 140 3.74 -4.67 21.76
N LYS A 141 2.80 -3.71 21.70
CA LYS A 141 1.60 -3.85 20.87
C LYS A 141 1.94 -3.55 19.42
N VAL A 142 1.40 -4.34 18.50
CA VAL A 142 1.46 -4.04 17.07
C VAL A 142 0.64 -2.79 16.79
N VAL A 143 1.27 -1.81 16.15
CA VAL A 143 0.72 -0.48 15.84
C VAL A 143 0.88 -0.09 14.37
N GLY A 144 1.38 -1.01 13.55
CA GLY A 144 1.53 -0.84 12.13
C GLY A 144 2.34 -1.98 11.52
N PHE A 145 2.45 -1.97 10.21
CA PHE A 145 3.41 -2.78 9.47
C PHE A 145 3.77 -2.08 8.17
N GLU A 146 4.93 -2.43 7.64
CA GLU A 146 5.44 -1.84 6.41
C GLU A 146 6.18 -2.87 5.56
N PHE A 147 6.16 -2.61 4.26
CA PHE A 147 6.90 -3.36 3.26
C PHE A 147 7.18 -2.48 2.06
N SER A 148 8.04 -2.94 1.18
CA SER A 148 8.50 -2.15 0.05
C SER A 148 8.52 -2.99 -1.21
N ASN A 149 7.91 -2.46 -2.27
CA ASN A 149 8.10 -3.00 -3.60
C ASN A 149 9.47 -2.53 -4.11
N HIS A 150 10.35 -3.50 -4.29
CA HIS A 150 11.76 -3.32 -4.57
C HIS A 150 12.12 -3.53 -6.05
N GLY A 151 11.10 -3.64 -6.91
CA GLY A 151 11.25 -3.86 -8.34
C GLY A 151 11.63 -5.28 -8.73
N GLY A 152 12.00 -5.44 -9.99
CA GLY A 152 12.03 -6.77 -10.62
C GLY A 152 10.67 -7.20 -11.17
N ASN A 153 9.71 -6.26 -11.27
CA ASN A 153 8.34 -6.51 -11.70
C ASN A 153 7.85 -5.42 -12.68
N ARG A 154 6.56 -5.43 -13.03
CA ARG A 154 5.96 -4.45 -13.97
C ARG A 154 5.85 -3.04 -13.39
N ILE A 155 5.85 -2.89 -12.06
CA ILE A 155 5.68 -1.61 -11.37
C ILE A 155 6.99 -0.85 -11.31
N LEU A 156 8.07 -1.57 -10.98
CA LEU A 156 9.44 -1.10 -10.94
C LEU A 156 10.30 -2.04 -11.81
N PRO A 157 10.68 -1.60 -13.03
CA PRO A 157 11.36 -2.44 -14.02
C PRO A 157 12.61 -3.12 -13.47
N HIS A 158 12.96 -4.29 -14.01
CA HIS A 158 14.05 -5.14 -13.52
C HIS A 158 15.43 -4.45 -13.42
N ARG A 159 15.68 -3.42 -14.23
CA ARG A 159 16.92 -2.61 -14.11
C ARG A 159 17.06 -1.89 -12.76
N TYR A 160 15.95 -1.72 -12.03
CA TYR A 160 15.88 -1.08 -10.72
C TYR A 160 15.62 -2.06 -9.58
N ALA A 161 15.72 -3.38 -9.82
CA ALA A 161 15.62 -4.38 -8.77
C ALA A 161 16.65 -4.08 -7.65
N ILE A 162 16.28 -4.33 -6.40
CA ILE A 162 17.11 -4.04 -5.21
C ILE A 162 18.51 -4.65 -5.27
N GLU A 163 18.68 -5.81 -5.89
CA GLU A 163 19.99 -6.43 -6.13
C GLU A 163 20.95 -5.51 -6.89
N LYS A 164 20.41 -4.56 -7.67
CA LYS A 164 21.15 -3.65 -8.54
C LYS A 164 21.03 -2.20 -8.12
N ASN A 165 19.93 -1.79 -7.47
CA ASN A 165 19.67 -0.41 -7.10
C ASN A 165 18.88 -0.27 -5.79
N LEU A 166 19.58 0.11 -4.71
CA LEU A 166 19.04 0.21 -3.35
C LEU A 166 18.13 1.41 -3.07
N PHE A 167 17.71 2.16 -4.08
CA PHE A 167 17.07 3.45 -3.84
C PHE A 167 15.74 3.65 -4.56
N PHE A 168 15.38 2.77 -5.49
CA PHE A 168 14.08 2.81 -6.14
C PHE A 168 13.15 1.87 -5.39
N SER A 169 12.08 2.41 -4.85
CA SER A 169 11.06 1.60 -4.20
C SER A 169 9.74 2.35 -4.16
N ARG A 170 8.66 1.58 -4.06
CA ARG A 170 7.38 2.05 -3.55
C ARG A 170 7.19 1.43 -2.18
N ASP A 171 7.11 2.26 -1.17
CA ASP A 171 6.99 1.81 0.22
C ASP A 171 5.53 1.91 0.64
N PHE A 172 5.02 0.87 1.29
CA PHE A 172 3.68 0.80 1.85
C PHE A 172 3.80 0.72 3.37
N GLN A 173 3.18 1.67 4.06
CA GLN A 173 3.19 1.73 5.52
C GLN A 173 1.77 1.85 6.05
N PHE A 174 1.27 0.78 6.66
CA PHE A 174 0.00 0.77 7.36
C PHE A 174 0.23 1.22 8.80
N ARG A 175 -0.43 2.31 9.19
CA ARG A 175 -0.28 2.91 10.52
C ARG A 175 -1.59 2.88 11.28
N PHE A 176 -1.48 2.58 12.57
CA PHE A 176 -2.56 2.63 13.56
C PHE A 176 -1.94 2.83 14.96
N ASP A 177 -1.13 3.89 15.07
CA ASP A 177 -0.20 4.14 16.19
C ASP A 177 -0.87 4.05 17.58
N ASP A 178 -2.09 4.58 17.72
CA ASP A 178 -2.89 4.54 18.96
C ASP A 178 -3.98 3.45 18.97
N ARG A 179 -4.03 2.62 17.93
CA ARG A 179 -5.13 1.65 17.66
C ARG A 179 -6.52 2.30 17.70
N ALA A 180 -6.56 3.61 17.43
CA ALA A 180 -7.76 4.43 17.39
C ALA A 180 -8.25 4.60 15.95
N ARG A 181 -9.57 4.66 15.74
CA ARG A 181 -10.16 4.82 14.40
C ARG A 181 -9.61 6.03 13.63
N GLN A 182 -9.28 7.13 14.30
CA GLN A 182 -8.76 8.35 13.66
C GLN A 182 -7.37 8.19 13.03
N ASP A 183 -6.57 7.24 13.51
CA ASP A 183 -5.16 7.11 13.15
C ASP A 183 -4.90 5.96 12.17
N ILE A 184 -5.95 5.27 11.72
CA ILE A 184 -5.83 4.15 10.78
C ILE A 184 -5.69 4.69 9.36
N HIS A 185 -4.52 4.53 8.76
CA HIS A 185 -4.26 4.96 7.39
C HIS A 185 -3.13 4.15 6.73
N LEU A 186 -3.11 4.18 5.40
CA LEU A 186 -2.02 3.72 4.57
C LEU A 186 -1.22 4.92 4.08
N ASN A 187 0.09 4.91 4.28
CA ASN A 187 1.03 5.83 3.66
C ASN A 187 1.78 5.11 2.54
N ILE A 188 1.89 5.75 1.39
CA ILE A 188 2.57 5.23 0.19
C ILE A 188 3.62 6.25 -0.23
N SER A 189 4.85 5.81 -0.41
CA SER A 189 5.97 6.69 -0.80
C SER A 189 6.70 6.14 -2.01
N ASP A 190 6.77 6.93 -3.08
CA ASP A 190 7.55 6.60 -4.27
C ASP A 190 8.93 7.28 -4.20
N TRP A 191 9.98 6.45 -4.22
CA TRP A 191 11.36 6.88 -4.25
C TRP A 191 11.89 6.87 -5.68
N ALA A 192 12.22 8.06 -6.19
CA ALA A 192 12.84 8.25 -7.49
C ALA A 192 13.90 9.36 -7.42
N PRO A 193 15.06 9.18 -8.07
CA PRO A 193 16.16 10.12 -8.02
C PRO A 193 15.81 11.42 -8.76
N SER A 194 16.46 12.50 -8.37
CA SER A 194 16.43 13.79 -9.05
C SER A 194 17.22 13.75 -10.38
N ARG A 195 17.23 14.85 -11.13
CA ARG A 195 17.98 14.99 -12.41
C ARG A 195 19.48 14.71 -12.27
N ASP A 196 20.06 15.06 -11.13
CA ASP A 196 21.47 14.82 -10.77
C ASP A 196 21.73 13.39 -10.27
N ARG A 197 20.74 12.50 -10.34
CA ARG A 197 20.76 11.12 -9.83
C ARG A 197 20.92 11.01 -8.31
N GLN A 198 20.67 12.10 -7.57
CA GLN A 198 20.66 12.08 -6.11
C GLN A 198 19.25 11.87 -5.56
N PHE A 199 19.13 11.28 -4.38
CA PHE A 199 17.85 11.12 -3.68
C PHE A 199 17.67 12.25 -2.68
N ARG A 200 16.52 12.93 -2.73
CA ARG A 200 16.20 14.06 -1.86
C ARG A 200 14.85 13.80 -1.19
N LEU A 201 14.82 13.91 0.13
CA LEU A 201 13.57 13.75 0.90
C LEU A 201 12.48 14.72 0.44
N SER A 202 12.87 15.93 0.04
CA SER A 202 11.96 16.96 -0.50
C SER A 202 11.28 16.59 -1.81
N GLU A 203 11.74 15.52 -2.49
CA GLU A 203 11.26 15.10 -3.81
C GLU A 203 10.53 13.75 -3.79
N ILE A 204 10.38 13.14 -2.61
CA ILE A 204 9.59 11.93 -2.44
C ILE A 204 8.12 12.26 -2.70
N MET A 205 7.46 11.41 -3.49
CA MET A 205 6.02 11.52 -3.75
C MET A 205 5.28 10.71 -2.70
N ASN A 206 4.55 11.38 -1.82
CA ASN A 206 3.81 10.75 -0.72
C ASN A 206 2.31 10.79 -0.99
N SER A 207 1.63 9.71 -0.64
CA SER A 207 0.18 9.59 -0.65
C SER A 207 -0.30 8.98 0.65
N VAL A 208 -1.29 9.60 1.28
CA VAL A 208 -1.97 9.05 2.45
C VAL A 208 -3.39 8.67 2.06
N MET A 209 -3.81 7.45 2.43
CA MET A 209 -5.14 6.91 2.21
C MET A 209 -5.82 6.50 3.51
N LEU A 210 -7.05 6.97 3.74
CA LEU A 210 -7.92 6.50 4.82
C LEU A 210 -9.10 5.75 4.20
N PHE A 211 -9.51 4.66 4.82
CA PHE A 211 -10.54 3.75 4.30
C PHE A 211 -11.75 3.70 5.23
N PHE A 212 -12.96 3.70 4.67
CA PHE A 212 -14.21 3.70 5.40
C PHE A 212 -15.19 2.67 4.83
N PRO A 213 -15.92 1.93 5.68
CA PRO A 213 -15.96 2.04 7.15
C PRO A 213 -14.71 1.46 7.84
N ARG A 214 -14.37 1.98 9.02
CA ARG A 214 -13.19 1.59 9.82
C ARG A 214 -13.56 0.52 10.84
N ARG A 215 -13.85 -0.69 10.36
CA ARG A 215 -14.33 -1.81 11.20
C ARG A 215 -13.21 -2.63 11.81
N TYR A 216 -12.09 -2.74 11.09
CA TYR A 216 -10.96 -3.58 11.48
C TYR A 216 -9.66 -2.75 11.53
N LEU A 217 -8.71 -3.22 12.31
CA LEU A 217 -7.32 -2.82 12.18
C LEU A 217 -6.73 -3.50 10.94
N PRO A 218 -5.88 -2.78 10.17
CA PRO A 218 -5.15 -3.40 9.08
C PRO A 218 -4.36 -4.60 9.57
N ALA A 219 -4.37 -5.65 8.75
CA ALA A 219 -3.72 -6.91 9.06
C ALA A 219 -3.00 -7.43 7.82
N ILE A 220 -1.89 -8.13 8.00
CA ILE A 220 -1.15 -8.82 6.96
C ILE A 220 -0.99 -10.29 7.33
N THR A 221 -1.32 -11.19 6.41
CA THR A 221 -1.09 -12.62 6.55
C THR A 221 -0.35 -13.15 5.33
N ASN A 222 0.63 -14.01 5.56
CA ASN A 222 1.35 -14.66 4.48
C ASN A 222 0.61 -15.95 4.11
N SER A 223 0.31 -16.13 2.83
CA SER A 223 -0.29 -17.34 2.28
C SER A 223 0.49 -17.78 1.05
N ARG A 224 1.34 -18.80 1.22
CA ARG A 224 2.21 -19.35 0.16
C ARG A 224 3.09 -18.26 -0.48
N ASP A 225 2.77 -17.89 -1.72
CA ASP A 225 3.43 -16.93 -2.60
C ASP A 225 2.84 -15.52 -2.48
N ARG A 226 1.90 -15.29 -1.56
CA ARG A 226 1.16 -14.03 -1.45
C ARG A 226 1.17 -13.48 -0.04
N ALA A 227 1.31 -12.18 0.07
CA ALA A 227 1.00 -11.42 1.29
C ALA A 227 -0.40 -10.84 1.13
N ILE A 228 -1.33 -11.26 1.98
CA ILE A 228 -2.73 -10.82 1.96
C ILE A 228 -2.89 -9.73 3.01
N VAL A 229 -3.14 -8.51 2.57
CA VAL A 229 -3.45 -7.38 3.45
C VAL A 229 -4.96 -7.23 3.56
N THR A 230 -5.47 -7.17 4.78
CA THR A 230 -6.86 -6.80 5.05
C THR A 230 -6.92 -5.33 5.43
N LEU A 231 -7.73 -4.56 4.72
CA LEU A 231 -7.95 -3.13 4.92
C LEU A 231 -8.94 -2.87 6.07
N PRO A 232 -9.05 -1.61 6.57
CA PRO A 232 -10.01 -1.27 7.63
C PRO A 232 -11.47 -1.57 7.29
N THR A 233 -11.80 -1.60 6.00
CA THR A 233 -13.11 -1.97 5.46
C THR A 233 -13.41 -3.47 5.59
N GLY A 234 -12.38 -4.30 5.85
CA GLY A 234 -12.43 -5.76 5.80
C GLY A 234 -12.12 -6.34 4.42
N GLU A 235 -11.93 -5.48 3.42
CA GLU A 235 -11.56 -5.91 2.07
C GLU A 235 -10.10 -6.33 2.00
N LYS A 236 -9.77 -7.18 1.02
CA LYS A 236 -8.43 -7.77 0.91
C LYS A 236 -7.70 -7.27 -0.33
N VAL A 237 -6.39 -7.15 -0.19
CA VAL A 237 -5.43 -6.87 -1.26
C VAL A 237 -4.38 -7.96 -1.23
N ALA A 238 -4.14 -8.56 -2.39
CA ALA A 238 -3.11 -9.58 -2.55
C ALA A 238 -1.85 -8.96 -3.14
N PHE A 239 -0.76 -9.06 -2.40
CA PHE A 239 0.58 -8.70 -2.83
C PHE A 239 1.37 -9.97 -3.15
N ASP A 240 2.30 -9.87 -4.10
CA ASP A 240 3.32 -10.89 -4.32
C ASP A 240 4.26 -10.96 -3.11
N ALA A 241 4.54 -12.14 -2.57
CA ALA A 241 5.36 -12.27 -1.35
C ALA A 241 6.86 -11.96 -1.58
N GLY A 242 7.33 -12.08 -2.83
CA GLY A 242 8.73 -11.82 -3.17
C GLY A 242 8.99 -10.35 -3.50
N THR A 243 8.13 -9.75 -4.32
CA THR A 243 8.33 -8.41 -4.89
C THR A 243 7.39 -7.35 -4.32
N TYR A 244 6.34 -7.74 -3.61
CA TYR A 244 5.29 -6.87 -3.09
C TYR A 244 4.62 -5.98 -4.15
N GLU A 245 4.53 -6.44 -5.40
CA GLU A 245 3.59 -5.85 -6.34
C GLU A 245 2.15 -6.25 -5.99
N ILE A 246 1.20 -5.36 -6.28
CA ILE A 246 -0.21 -5.68 -6.15
C ILE A 246 -0.60 -6.63 -7.29
N LEU A 247 -0.95 -7.86 -6.91
CA LEU A 247 -1.45 -8.90 -7.82
C LEU A 247 -2.96 -8.77 -8.06
N GLY A 248 -3.70 -8.29 -7.06
CA GLY A 248 -5.14 -8.06 -7.17
C GLY A 248 -5.83 -7.71 -5.86
N GLY A 249 -7.16 -7.75 -5.87
CA GLY A 249 -8.01 -7.29 -4.77
C GLY A 249 -8.56 -5.90 -5.04
N VAL A 250 -8.68 -5.08 -4.00
CA VAL A 250 -9.31 -3.75 -4.08
C VAL A 250 -8.36 -2.61 -4.47
N PHE A 251 -7.11 -2.93 -4.80
CA PHE A 251 -6.17 -1.96 -5.36
C PHE A 251 -5.78 -2.32 -6.79
N ALA A 252 -5.67 -1.29 -7.62
CA ALA A 252 -5.00 -1.33 -8.92
C ALA A 252 -3.73 -0.48 -8.84
N GLU A 253 -2.61 -1.04 -9.29
CA GLU A 253 -1.29 -0.40 -9.19
C GLU A 253 -0.74 -0.04 -10.56
N ALA A 254 -0.37 1.24 -10.73
CA ALA A 254 0.34 1.73 -11.89
C ALA A 254 1.86 1.82 -11.62
N PRO A 255 2.69 1.79 -12.68
CA PRO A 255 4.13 1.91 -12.55
C PRO A 255 4.58 3.16 -11.77
N VAL A 256 5.72 3.06 -11.09
CA VAL A 256 6.33 4.23 -10.44
C VAL A 256 6.77 5.22 -11.50
N ASP A 257 6.45 6.51 -11.32
CA ASP A 257 6.91 7.55 -12.22
C ASP A 257 8.36 7.92 -11.91
N LEU A 258 9.26 7.45 -12.76
CA LEU A 258 10.70 7.65 -12.65
C LEU A 258 11.19 8.91 -13.36
N ASN A 259 10.29 9.85 -13.70
CA ASN A 259 10.69 11.10 -14.32
C ASN A 259 11.70 11.85 -13.43
N PRO A 260 12.90 12.17 -13.94
CA PRO A 260 13.91 12.90 -13.18
C PRO A 260 13.49 14.35 -12.91
N ASP A 261 12.58 14.90 -13.73
CA ASP A 261 11.94 16.17 -13.42
C ASP A 261 10.92 15.99 -12.30
N ARG A 262 11.25 16.59 -11.16
CA ARG A 262 10.37 16.61 -10.01
C ARG A 262 8.99 17.15 -10.40
N ALA A 263 8.88 18.28 -11.11
CA ALA A 263 7.60 18.95 -11.33
C ALA A 263 6.63 18.13 -12.19
N ALA A 264 7.17 17.34 -13.11
CA ALA A 264 6.39 16.47 -14.00
C ALA A 264 6.08 15.08 -13.38
N ARG A 265 6.73 14.74 -12.26
CA ARG A 265 6.54 13.44 -11.59
C ARG A 265 5.14 13.33 -10.98
N LYS A 266 4.48 12.22 -11.28
CA LYS A 266 3.17 11.84 -10.74
C LYS A 266 3.30 11.22 -9.34
N PHE A 267 2.23 11.33 -8.57
CA PHE A 267 2.09 10.67 -7.27
C PHE A 267 1.90 9.14 -7.42
N PRO A 268 2.11 8.36 -6.35
CA PRO A 268 1.94 6.91 -6.36
C PRO A 268 0.63 6.46 -7.03
N GLY A 269 0.74 5.72 -8.13
CA GLY A 269 -0.40 5.30 -8.95
C GLY A 269 -1.21 4.13 -8.37
N VAL A 270 -1.52 4.17 -7.07
CA VAL A 270 -2.33 3.15 -6.39
C VAL A 270 -3.78 3.65 -6.32
N HIS A 271 -4.68 2.95 -7.02
CA HIS A 271 -6.08 3.30 -7.13
C HIS A 271 -6.94 2.30 -6.38
N TYR A 272 -7.84 2.79 -5.53
CA TYR A 272 -8.79 1.96 -4.81
C TYR A 272 -10.03 1.71 -5.67
N THR A 273 -10.41 0.43 -5.79
CA THR A 273 -11.53 -0.06 -6.61
C THR A 273 -12.56 -0.83 -5.79
N GLY A 274 -12.42 -0.86 -4.46
CA GLY A 274 -13.31 -1.57 -3.54
C GLY A 274 -14.71 -0.95 -3.42
N LYS A 275 -15.55 -1.49 -2.54
CA LYS A 275 -16.93 -1.05 -2.29
C LYS A 275 -17.03 0.09 -1.27
N GLY A 276 -15.97 0.32 -0.51
CA GLY A 276 -15.90 1.35 0.53
C GLY A 276 -15.64 2.76 -0.01
N LEU A 277 -15.30 3.65 0.91
CA LEU A 277 -14.92 5.03 0.64
C LEU A 277 -13.45 5.23 1.00
N VAL A 278 -12.71 5.92 0.14
CA VAL A 278 -11.32 6.29 0.38
C VAL A 278 -11.16 7.80 0.40
N ILE A 279 -10.41 8.30 1.37
CA ILE A 279 -9.83 9.65 1.32
C ILE A 279 -8.39 9.50 0.88
N ARG A 280 -7.98 10.24 -0.14
CA ARG A 280 -6.60 10.30 -0.62
C ARG A 280 -6.09 11.73 -0.56
N ALA A 281 -4.96 11.94 0.10
CA ALA A 281 -4.21 13.18 0.03
C ALA A 281 -2.82 12.90 -0.54
N ASP A 282 -2.32 13.81 -1.36
CA ASP A 282 -1.02 13.69 -2.02
C ASP A 282 -0.15 14.89 -1.66
N SER A 283 1.14 14.66 -1.44
CA SER A 283 2.11 15.74 -1.20
C SER A 283 3.52 15.32 -1.58
N ARG A 284 4.36 16.33 -1.81
CA ARG A 284 5.75 16.18 -2.21
C ARG A 284 6.65 16.56 -1.05
N GLY A 285 7.48 15.62 -0.61
CA GLY A 285 8.52 15.84 0.40
C GLY A 285 8.02 16.34 1.76
N LYS A 286 6.71 16.23 1.99
CA LYS A 286 6.00 16.67 3.19
C LYS A 286 4.89 15.66 3.47
N ASP A 287 4.29 15.79 4.66
CA ASP A 287 3.11 15.02 5.05
C ASP A 287 1.90 15.40 4.18
N PRO A 288 1.25 14.45 3.48
CA PRO A 288 0.05 14.73 2.68
C PRO A 288 -1.13 15.32 3.44
N ARG A 289 -1.22 15.06 4.74
CA ARG A 289 -2.33 15.54 5.60
C ARG A 289 -2.26 17.05 5.86
N ILE A 290 -1.09 17.67 5.69
CA ILE A 290 -0.86 19.13 5.78
C ILE A 290 -1.00 19.78 4.38
N GLY A 291 -1.34 19.00 3.36
CA GLY A 291 -1.56 19.50 2.00
C GLY A 291 -2.73 20.48 1.90
N THR A 292 -2.98 20.97 0.68
CA THR A 292 -4.09 21.91 0.44
C THR A 292 -5.43 21.18 0.30
N MET A 293 -5.44 20.08 -0.44
CA MET A 293 -6.65 19.37 -0.84
C MET A 293 -6.50 17.86 -0.64
N ALA A 294 -7.61 17.21 -0.33
CA ALA A 294 -7.79 15.77 -0.38
C ALA A 294 -8.93 15.43 -1.34
N MET A 295 -8.81 14.26 -1.98
CA MET A 295 -9.85 13.66 -2.78
C MET A 295 -10.58 12.61 -1.94
N ILE A 296 -11.89 12.63 -1.96
CA ILE A 296 -12.75 11.60 -1.39
C ILE A 296 -13.43 10.89 -2.54
N THR A 297 -13.30 9.57 -2.60
CA THR A 297 -13.90 8.76 -3.66
C THR A 297 -14.65 7.61 -3.02
N THR A 298 -15.89 7.36 -3.46
CA THR A 298 -16.63 6.15 -3.10
C THR A 298 -16.61 5.17 -4.26
N GLY A 299 -16.12 3.97 -4.04
CA GLY A 299 -16.09 2.94 -5.07
C GLY A 299 -15.09 3.19 -6.20
N SER A 300 -15.26 2.41 -7.28
CA SER A 300 -14.66 2.70 -8.59
C SER A 300 -15.56 3.71 -9.32
N PRO A 301 -15.10 4.95 -9.55
CA PRO A 301 -15.87 5.92 -10.32
C PRO A 301 -16.01 5.44 -11.78
N ASP A 302 -17.17 5.68 -12.40
CA ASP A 302 -17.35 5.38 -13.83
C ASP A 302 -16.30 6.10 -14.69
N ALA A 303 -15.78 5.40 -15.71
CA ALA A 303 -14.66 5.85 -16.54
C ALA A 303 -14.90 7.21 -17.22
N ASP A 304 -16.16 7.55 -17.50
CA ASP A 304 -16.55 8.78 -18.20
C ASP A 304 -16.91 9.94 -17.26
N CYS A 305 -16.77 9.76 -15.95
CA CYS A 305 -17.27 10.75 -15.00
C CYS A 305 -16.24 11.86 -14.72
N LYS A 306 -16.45 13.02 -15.34
CA LYS A 306 -15.50 14.16 -15.36
C LYS A 306 -15.42 15.00 -14.07
N LYS A 307 -15.85 14.48 -12.91
CA LYS A 307 -15.92 15.05 -11.54
C LYS A 307 -17.32 15.52 -11.12
N GLY A 308 -17.58 15.46 -9.81
CA GLY A 308 -18.79 15.98 -9.16
C GLY A 308 -19.45 14.96 -8.24
N ALA A 309 -20.51 15.37 -7.54
CA ALA A 309 -21.30 14.48 -6.68
C ALA A 309 -21.87 13.28 -7.47
N ALA A 310 -22.21 13.48 -8.74
CA ALA A 310 -22.64 12.41 -9.65
C ALA A 310 -21.55 11.37 -9.93
N CYS A 311 -20.28 11.73 -9.72
CA CYS A 311 -19.12 10.85 -9.94
C CYS A 311 -18.60 10.21 -8.66
N ASN A 312 -19.33 10.31 -7.55
CA ASN A 312 -18.90 9.75 -6.27
C ASN A 312 -17.51 10.28 -5.84
N GLN A 313 -17.15 11.49 -6.30
CA GLN A 313 -15.88 12.13 -6.04
C GLN A 313 -16.10 13.53 -5.47
N CYS A 314 -15.39 13.82 -4.39
CA CYS A 314 -15.47 15.10 -3.71
C CYS A 314 -14.08 15.60 -3.34
N ARG A 315 -13.76 16.84 -3.74
CA ARG A 315 -12.53 17.50 -3.33
C ARG A 315 -12.82 18.35 -2.11
N VAL A 316 -12.07 18.13 -1.04
CA VAL A 316 -12.20 18.91 0.20
C VAL A 316 -10.84 19.47 0.62
N PRO A 317 -10.81 20.66 1.25
CA PRO A 317 -9.60 21.17 1.88
C PRO A 317 -9.09 20.22 2.96
N SER A 318 -7.78 19.95 3.00
CA SER A 318 -7.20 19.05 4.01
C SER A 318 -7.40 19.59 5.44
N LYS A 319 -7.43 20.90 5.62
CA LYS A 319 -7.74 21.54 6.91
C LYS A 319 -9.13 21.21 7.45
N ASP A 320 -10.07 20.78 6.60
CA ASP A 320 -11.42 20.39 7.03
C ASP A 320 -11.43 18.94 7.54
N LEU A 321 -10.44 18.13 7.14
CA LEU A 321 -10.32 16.72 7.50
C LEU A 321 -9.33 16.48 8.63
N TRP A 322 -8.23 17.24 8.70
CA TRP A 322 -7.19 17.08 9.70
C TRP A 322 -7.01 18.33 10.55
N ASP A 323 -6.71 18.14 11.85
CA ASP A 323 -6.21 19.24 12.68
C ASP A 323 -4.80 19.64 12.22
N GLN A 324 -4.60 20.94 12.00
CA GLN A 324 -3.35 21.54 11.53
C GLN A 324 -2.61 22.28 12.67
N ASN A 325 -3.26 22.49 13.81
CA ASN A 325 -2.72 23.26 14.93
C ASN A 325 -2.00 22.38 15.95
N SER A 326 -2.23 21.06 15.90
CA SER A 326 -1.69 20.09 16.86
C SER A 326 -1.12 18.88 16.12
N ALA A 327 -1.14 17.71 16.76
CA ALA A 327 -0.78 16.49 16.08
C ALA A 327 -1.73 16.25 14.90
N VAL A 328 -1.18 16.09 13.69
CA VAL A 328 -1.97 15.97 12.45
C VAL A 328 -2.87 14.73 12.48
N ARG A 329 -4.13 14.94 12.87
CA ARG A 329 -5.12 13.89 13.14
C ARG A 329 -6.38 14.10 12.38
N PHE A 330 -7.00 12.99 12.01
CA PHE A 330 -8.30 13.02 11.40
C PHE A 330 -9.35 13.53 12.41
N ARG A 331 -10.12 14.54 12.02
CA ARG A 331 -11.04 15.25 12.91
C ARG A 331 -12.19 14.39 13.40
N PHE A 332 -12.64 13.44 12.59
CA PHE A 332 -13.84 12.65 12.85
C PHE A 332 -13.49 11.35 13.57
N SER A 333 -13.95 11.24 14.83
CA SER A 333 -13.65 10.08 15.68
C SER A 333 -14.41 8.84 15.20
N THR A 334 -15.67 9.03 14.82
CA THR A 334 -16.54 7.94 14.35
C THR A 334 -16.86 8.06 12.86
N ASP A 335 -17.31 6.96 12.27
CA ASP A 335 -17.70 6.92 10.86
C ASP A 335 -19.01 7.68 10.63
N GLU A 336 -19.90 7.71 11.61
CA GLU A 336 -21.18 8.42 11.55
C GLU A 336 -20.98 9.94 11.55
N GLU A 337 -20.03 10.44 12.35
CA GLU A 337 -19.65 11.86 12.35
C GLU A 337 -19.10 12.27 10.98
N PHE A 338 -18.20 11.46 10.43
CA PHE A 338 -17.65 11.70 9.09
C PHE A 338 -18.72 11.59 8.00
N GLY A 339 -19.62 10.60 8.10
CA GLY A 339 -20.73 10.42 7.17
C GLY A 339 -21.66 11.64 7.12
N ARG A 340 -21.95 12.26 8.26
CA ARG A 340 -22.71 13.53 8.31
C ARG A 340 -21.98 14.67 7.62
N TYR A 341 -20.66 14.78 7.83
CA TYR A 341 -19.85 15.77 7.13
C TYR A 341 -19.86 15.55 5.62
N LEU A 342 -19.72 14.31 5.15
CA LEU A 342 -19.77 13.96 3.74
C LEU A 342 -21.13 14.26 3.11
N ALA A 343 -22.23 13.91 3.78
CA ALA A 343 -23.57 14.21 3.30
C ALA A 343 -23.77 15.72 3.12
N ALA A 344 -23.31 16.52 4.10
CA ALA A 344 -23.41 17.98 4.04
C ALA A 344 -22.48 18.64 3.01
N ARG A 345 -21.24 18.11 2.84
CA ARG A 345 -20.20 18.75 2.02
C ARG A 345 -20.16 18.24 0.58
N CYS A 346 -20.40 16.95 0.40
CA CYS A 346 -20.18 16.20 -0.82
C CYS A 346 -21.49 15.64 -1.42
N GLY A 347 -22.57 15.60 -0.65
CA GLY A 347 -23.88 15.11 -1.11
C GLY A 347 -24.02 13.59 -1.13
N PHE A 348 -23.04 12.85 -0.62
CA PHE A 348 -23.07 11.39 -0.48
C PHE A 348 -22.54 10.96 0.89
N GLY A 349 -22.84 9.73 1.32
CA GLY A 349 -22.44 9.18 2.61
C GLY A 349 -21.37 8.08 2.49
N ILE A 350 -20.98 7.53 3.64
CA ILE A 350 -20.21 6.28 3.68
C ILE A 350 -21.15 5.15 3.24
N PRO A 351 -20.74 4.29 2.28
CA PRO A 351 -21.59 3.20 1.84
C PRO A 351 -21.87 2.22 2.98
N GLU A 352 -23.15 1.93 3.21
CA GLU A 352 -23.61 0.94 4.19
C GLU A 352 -23.45 -0.49 3.64
N GLY A 353 -22.23 -0.86 3.25
CA GLY A 353 -21.90 -2.22 2.87
C GLY A 353 -21.68 -3.07 4.12
N GLY A 354 -22.60 -3.98 4.44
CA GLY A 354 -22.33 -5.06 5.40
C GLY A 354 -21.11 -5.89 4.95
N PRO A 355 -20.38 -6.54 5.86
CA PRO A 355 -19.36 -7.48 5.44
C PRO A 355 -20.09 -8.68 4.84
N ASP A 356 -20.28 -8.70 3.52
CA ASP A 356 -20.30 -9.98 2.83
C ASP A 356 -18.89 -10.53 3.01
N ILE A 357 -18.67 -11.25 4.10
CA ILE A 357 -17.56 -12.17 4.24
C ILE A 357 -17.86 -13.26 3.19
N ILE A 358 -17.60 -12.94 1.93
CA ILE A 358 -17.32 -13.95 0.92
C ILE A 358 -15.98 -14.50 1.39
N MET A 359 -16.05 -15.47 2.32
CA MET A 359 -15.06 -16.53 2.42
C MET A 359 -14.80 -16.93 0.98
N ALA A 360 -13.63 -16.53 0.45
CA ALA A 360 -13.22 -16.93 -0.88
C ALA A 360 -13.46 -18.45 -0.96
N SER A 361 -14.34 -18.86 -1.88
CA SER A 361 -14.54 -20.27 -2.18
C SER A 361 -13.17 -20.92 -2.30
N PRO A 362 -12.94 -22.09 -1.66
CA PRO A 362 -11.66 -22.75 -1.77
C PRO A 362 -11.37 -22.94 -3.25
N LEU A 363 -10.26 -22.34 -3.69
CA LEU A 363 -9.64 -22.60 -4.98
C LEU A 363 -9.69 -24.12 -5.19
N LYS A 364 -10.49 -24.52 -6.16
CA LYS A 364 -10.62 -25.90 -6.62
C LYS A 364 -9.20 -26.38 -6.91
N GLN A 365 -8.63 -27.16 -6.00
CA GLN A 365 -7.38 -27.86 -6.24
C GLN A 365 -7.65 -28.80 -7.40
N GLU A 366 -7.24 -28.42 -8.60
CA GLU A 366 -7.05 -29.35 -9.68
C GLU A 366 -5.94 -30.31 -9.25
N ALA A 367 -6.36 -31.43 -8.69
CA ALA A 367 -5.53 -32.60 -8.48
C ALA A 367 -5.09 -33.10 -9.86
N ARG A 368 -3.92 -32.65 -10.31
CA ARG A 368 -3.17 -33.31 -11.37
C ARG A 368 -2.62 -34.61 -10.82
N ALA A 369 -3.45 -35.65 -10.84
CA ALA A 369 -3.02 -37.03 -10.71
C ALA A 369 -2.17 -37.40 -11.94
N GLY A 370 -0.87 -37.13 -11.86
CA GLY A 370 0.11 -37.64 -12.81
C GLY A 370 0.30 -39.12 -12.57
N ALA A 371 -0.41 -39.94 -13.35
CA ALA A 371 -0.22 -41.38 -13.43
C ALA A 371 1.22 -41.71 -13.85
N ARG A 372 2.03 -42.19 -12.91
CA ARG A 372 3.33 -42.79 -13.16
C ARG A 372 3.10 -44.25 -13.53
N LYS A 373 2.97 -44.56 -14.82
CA LYS A 373 3.07 -45.93 -15.33
C LYS A 373 4.54 -46.36 -15.19
N LEU A 374 4.78 -47.30 -14.30
CA LEU A 374 5.95 -48.18 -14.34
C LEU A 374 5.78 -49.10 -15.54
N ASN A 375 6.70 -49.00 -16.50
CA ASN A 375 6.96 -50.08 -17.44
C ASN A 375 8.14 -50.88 -16.88
N GLU A 376 7.84 -52.06 -16.36
CA GLU A 376 8.74 -53.20 -16.37
C GLU A 376 8.58 -53.90 -17.73
N ALA A 377 9.69 -54.15 -18.43
CA ALA A 377 9.99 -55.38 -19.21
C ALA A 377 11.09 -55.11 -20.26
N GLU A 378 12.09 -56.02 -20.25
CA GLU A 378 13.06 -56.38 -21.32
C GLU A 378 14.09 -55.29 -21.69
N GLU A 379 15.39 -55.46 -21.45
CA GLU A 379 16.29 -56.57 -21.86
C GLU A 379 17.47 -56.71 -20.88
#